data_AF-A0A957I1R5-F1
#
_entry.id   AF-A0A957I1R5-F1
#
_cell.length_a   1.000
_cell.length_b   1.000
_cell.length_c   1.000
_cell.angle_alpha   90.00
_cell.angle_beta   90.00
_cell.angle_gamma   90.00
#
_symmetry.space_group_name_H-M   'P 1'
#
loop_
_entity.id
_entity.type
_entity.pdbx_description
1 polymer ?
#
loop_
_entity_poly.entity_id
_entity_poly.type
_entity_poly.pdbx_seq_one_letter_code
_entity_poly.pdbx_strand_id
1 'polypeptide(L)' 'AWYYNLRAHPEVTVGVDGRTHSYTARQLEGDERERAWQTAVATYAGYPVYVRRAGNRQIPVMLLTPQES' A
#
# COMPACT_ATOMS: atom_id res chain seq x y z
N ALA A 1 1.82 -6.59 11.97
CA ALA A 1 3.21 -7.04 11.77
C ALA A 1 3.75 -6.57 10.41
N TRP A 2 3.14 -6.94 9.28
CA TRP A 2 3.66 -6.63 7.93
C TRP A 2 4.06 -5.17 7.70
N TYR A 3 3.24 -4.20 8.12
CA TYR A 3 3.51 -2.77 7.89
C TYR A 3 4.82 -2.31 8.55
N TYR A 4 5.10 -2.75 9.78
CA TYR A 4 6.34 -2.40 10.46
C TYR A 4 7.55 -3.07 9.80
N ASN A 5 7.37 -4.29 9.30
CA ASN A 5 8.42 -4.98 8.54
C ASN A 5 8.73 -4.22 7.25
N LEU A 6 7.72 -3.74 6.52
CA LEU A 6 7.94 -2.94 5.30
C LEU A 6 8.64 -1.62 5.56
N ARG A 7 8.37 -0.99 6.72
CA ARG A 7 9.07 0.24 7.11
C ARG A 7 10.52 -0.01 7.49
N ALA A 8 10.84 -1.18 8.04
CA ALA A 8 12.20 -1.57 8.40
C ALA A 8 13.00 -2.14 7.22
N HIS A 9 12.34 -2.90 6.35
CA HIS A 9 12.89 -3.61 5.20
C HIS A 9 11.98 -3.38 3.99
N PRO A 10 12.26 -2.36 3.17
CA PRO A 10 11.37 -1.95 2.08
C PRO A 10 11.42 -2.89 0.87
N GLU A 11 12.43 -3.75 0.78
CA GLU A 11 12.55 -4.75 -0.28
C GLU A 11 11.54 -5.88 -0.07
N VAL A 12 10.67 -6.08 -1.05
CA VAL A 12 9.58 -7.06 -0.96
C VAL A 12 9.44 -7.86 -2.23
N THR A 13 8.93 -9.07 -2.08
CA THR A 13 8.50 -9.91 -3.19
C THR A 13 6.98 -10.01 -3.15
N VAL A 14 6.33 -9.78 -4.29
CA VAL A 14 4.86 -9.87 -4.42
C VAL A 14 4.49 -10.92 -5.45
N GLY A 15 3.56 -11.80 -5.06
CA GLY A 15 2.96 -12.82 -5.92
C GLY A 15 1.59 -12.38 -6.41
N VAL A 16 1.40 -12.26 -7.72
CA VAL A 16 0.10 -11.96 -8.37
C VAL A 16 -0.04 -12.84 -9.61
N ASP A 17 -1.19 -13.48 -9.79
CA ASP A 17 -1.50 -14.33 -10.95
C ASP A 17 -0.43 -15.40 -11.26
N GLY A 18 0.13 -16.00 -10.21
CA GLY A 18 1.17 -17.03 -10.32
C GLY A 18 2.56 -16.52 -10.70
N ARG A 19 2.73 -15.20 -10.82
CA ARG A 19 4.02 -14.55 -11.08
C ARG A 19 4.53 -13.86 -9.84
N THR A 20 5.85 -13.90 -9.67
CA THR A 20 6.54 -13.35 -8.52
C THR A 20 7.50 -12.27 -8.99
N HIS A 21 7.35 -11.06 -8.46
CA HIS A 21 8.18 -9.90 -8.82
C HIS A 21 8.72 -9.20 -7.57
N SER A 22 9.89 -8.58 -7.70
CA SER A 22 10.55 -7.82 -6.63
C SER A 22 10.23 -6.32 -6.73
N TYR A 23 9.99 -5.70 -5.59
CA TYR A 23 9.62 -4.29 -5.46
C TYR A 23 10.33 -3.64 -4.29
N THR A 24 10.40 -2.32 -4.34
CA THR A 24 10.72 -1.48 -3.19
C THR A 24 9.46 -0.78 -2.71
N ALA A 25 9.14 -0.95 -1.42
CA ALA A 25 7.99 -0.36 -0.75
C ALA A 25 8.35 0.98 -0.12
N ARG A 26 7.50 2.00 -0.32
CA ARG A 26 7.60 3.29 0.36
C ARG A 26 6.24 3.72 0.87
N GLN A 27 6.19 4.19 2.11
CA GLN A 27 4.97 4.78 2.65
C GLN A 27 4.71 6.15 1.99
N LEU A 28 3.47 6.35 1.55
CA LEU A 28 3.01 7.63 1.02
C LEU A 28 2.49 8.52 2.16
N GLU A 29 2.76 9.82 2.04
CA GLU A 29 2.33 10.85 2.98
C GLU A 29 1.70 12.04 2.22
N GLY A 30 1.00 12.92 2.97
CA GLY A 30 0.39 14.14 2.42
C GLY A 30 -0.47 13.92 1.17
N ASP A 31 -0.28 14.79 0.18
CA ASP A 31 -1.06 14.82 -1.06
C ASP A 31 -0.83 13.58 -1.95
N GLU A 32 0.38 13.00 -1.91
CA GLU A 32 0.70 11.79 -2.66
C GLU A 32 -0.16 10.61 -2.18
N ARG A 33 -0.27 10.48 -0.85
CA ARG A 33 -1.16 9.48 -0.24
C ARG A 33 -2.61 9.73 -0.62
N GLU A 34 -3.08 10.96 -0.52
CA GLU A 34 -4.49 11.26 -0.76
C GLU A 34 -4.90 10.92 -2.20
N ARG A 35 -4.07 11.27 -3.18
CA ARG A 35 -4.30 10.87 -4.59
C ARG A 35 -4.37 9.36 -4.75
N ALA A 36 -3.39 8.64 -4.21
CA ALA A 36 -3.36 7.17 -4.28
C ALA A 36 -4.56 6.53 -3.55
N TRP A 37 -4.99 7.11 -2.44
CA TRP A 37 -6.14 6.67 -1.68
C TRP A 37 -7.45 6.81 -2.46
N GLN A 38 -7.65 7.94 -3.14
CA GLN A 38 -8.81 8.15 -4.02
C GLN A 38 -8.85 7.10 -5.14
N THR A 39 -7.72 6.80 -5.77
CA THR A 39 -7.62 5.72 -6.76
C THR A 39 -7.94 4.36 -6.15
N ALA A 40 -7.42 4.03 -4.96
CA ALA A 40 -7.68 2.76 -4.30
C ALA A 40 -9.16 2.55 -3.96
N VAL A 41 -9.84 3.59 -3.46
CA VAL A 41 -11.27 3.56 -3.17
C VAL A 41 -12.11 3.43 -4.44
N ALA A 42 -11.70 4.08 -5.54
CA ALA A 42 -12.37 3.95 -6.84
C ALA A 42 -12.23 2.53 -7.43
N THR A 43 -11.08 1.87 -7.22
CA THR A 43 -10.84 0.50 -7.70
C THR A 43 -11.54 -0.55 -6.84
N TYR A 44 -11.66 -0.33 -5.53
CA TYR A 44 -12.27 -1.29 -4.61
C TYR A 44 -13.24 -0.63 -3.63
N ALA A 45 -14.54 -0.81 -3.90
CA ALA A 45 -15.65 -0.24 -3.14
C ALA A 45 -15.73 -0.70 -1.66
N GLY A 46 -14.90 -1.65 -1.22
CA GLY A 46 -14.84 -2.11 0.17
C GLY A 46 -14.00 -1.23 1.10
N TYR A 47 -13.13 -0.36 0.57
CA TYR A 47 -12.26 0.52 1.39
C TYR A 47 -13.00 1.48 2.33
N PRO A 48 -14.16 2.07 1.98
CA PRO A 48 -14.93 2.92 2.90
C PRO A 48 -15.35 2.20 4.19
N VAL A 49 -15.61 0.89 4.13
CA VAL A 49 -15.94 0.07 5.31
C VAL A 49 -14.70 -0.10 6.21
N TYR A 50 -13.52 -0.24 5.60
CA TYR A 50 -12.25 -0.32 6.34
C TYR A 50 -11.93 0.98 7.08
N VAL A 51 -12.21 2.14 6.49
CA VAL A 51 -12.03 3.43 7.18
C VAL A 51 -12.92 3.52 8.41
N ARG A 52 -14.20 3.13 8.31
CA ARG A 52 -15.12 3.14 9.46
C ARG A 52 -14.62 2.25 10.60
N ARG A 53 -13.99 1.11 10.30
CA ARG A 53 -13.38 0.22 11.30
C ARG A 53 -12.07 0.75 11.87
N ALA A 54 -11.33 1.57 11.11
CA ALA A 54 -10.06 2.15 11.54
C ALA A 54 -10.23 3.34 12.50
N GLY A 55 -11.45 3.88 12.65
CA GLY A 55 -11.73 5.01 13.52
C GLY A 55 -10.96 6.26 13.09
N ASN A 56 -10.22 6.88 14.01
CA ASN A 56 -9.43 8.10 13.77
C ASN A 56 -8.04 7.82 13.20
N ARG A 57 -7.65 6.56 12.98
CA ARG A 57 -6.32 6.25 12.47
C ARG A 57 -6.28 6.34 10.95
N GLN A 58 -5.38 7.16 10.44
CA GLN A 58 -5.08 7.21 9.01
C GLN A 58 -4.54 5.85 8.54
N ILE A 59 -5.17 5.27 7.51
CA ILE A 59 -4.72 4.02 6.92
C ILE A 59 -3.44 4.32 6.11
N PRO A 60 -2.31 3.66 6.41
CA PRO A 60 -1.09 3.82 5.64
C PRO A 60 -1.28 3.28 4.22
N VAL A 61 -0.75 4.01 3.25
CA VAL A 61 -0.70 3.57 1.84
C VAL A 61 0.76 3.35 1.48
N MET A 62 1.07 2.17 0.94
CA MET A 62 2.42 1.82 0.50
C MET A 62 2.44 1.82 -1.03
N LEU A 63 3.34 2.59 -1.62
CA LEU A 63 3.69 2.50 -3.04
C LEU A 63 4.69 1.37 -3.23
N LEU A 64 4.47 0.52 -4.22
CA LEU A 64 5.40 -0.51 -4.65
C LEU A 64 5.98 -0.14 -6.01
N THR A 65 7.28 0.09 -6.06
CA THR A 65 8.00 0.37 -7.30
C THR A 65 8.76 -0.89 -7.71
N PRO A 66 8.59 -1.39 -8.96
CA PRO A 66 9.36 -2.55 -9.43
C PRO A 66 10.86 -2.29 -9.29
N GLN A 67 11.61 -3.29 -8.85
CA GLN A 67 13.07 -3.23 -8.95
C GLN A 67 13.43 -3.58 -10.39
N GLU A 68 14.10 -2.66 -11.09
CA GLU A 68 14.71 -2.99 -12.38
C GLU A 68 15.80 -4.04 -12.14
N SER A 69 15.81 -5.08 -12.97
CA SER A 69 16.82 -6.15 -12.96
C SER A 69 17.98 -5.79 -13.87
#